data_AF-A0A0P8CI02-F1
#
_entry.id   AF-A0A0P8CI02-F1
#
_cell.length_a   1.000
_cell.length_b   1.000
_cell.length_c   1.000
_cell.angle_alpha   90.00
_cell.angle_beta   90.00
_cell.angle_gamma   90.00
#
_symmetry.space_group_name_H-M   'P 1'
#
loop_
_entity.id
_entity.type
_entity.pdbx_description
1 polymer ?
#
loop_
_entity_poly.entity_id
_entity_poly.type
_entity_poly.pdbx_seq_one_letter_code
_entity_poly.pdbx_strand_id
1 'polypeptide(L)'
;NKSAAGLDKPNPRTGLPQQTPGDWALKQIYKKTKVRISALASAAGTTGTGKVPTIAQIRGFRQLRFLIDMDSPAIRAAVYAEIAKLKTENPGWSFSADFGVTISLPPVRGDDPEQE
;
A
#
# COMPACT_ATOMS: atom_id res chain seq x y z
N ASN A 1 5.70 2.17 -1.19
CA ASN A 1 5.71 1.84 0.26
C ASN A 1 4.56 2.58 0.94
N LYS A 2 3.83 1.97 1.89
CA LYS A 2 2.88 2.71 2.72
C LYS A 2 3.63 3.19 3.95
N SER A 3 3.95 4.49 4.00
CA SER A 3 4.59 5.06 5.17
C SER A 3 3.57 5.33 6.28
N ALA A 4 3.85 4.78 7.45
CA ALA A 4 3.25 5.03 8.75
C ALA A 4 4.20 5.86 9.65
N ALA A 5 5.41 6.17 9.17
CA ALA A 5 6.34 7.07 9.86
C ALA A 5 5.68 8.42 10.19
N GLY A 6 5.79 8.84 11.44
CA GLY A 6 5.27 10.13 11.91
C GLY A 6 3.83 10.12 12.43
N LEU A 7 3.18 8.96 12.56
CA LEU A 7 1.89 8.85 13.28
C LEU A 7 1.99 9.32 14.74
N ASP A 8 3.15 9.09 15.37
CA ASP A 8 3.44 9.49 16.74
C ASP A 8 3.85 10.95 16.88
N LYS A 9 3.95 11.71 15.77
CA LYS A 9 4.27 13.15 15.83
C LYS A 9 3.00 13.92 16.25
N PRO A 10 2.99 14.58 17.41
CA PRO A 10 1.87 15.41 17.82
C PRO A 10 1.75 16.60 16.87
N ASN A 11 0.52 16.93 16.48
CA ASN A 11 0.23 18.10 15.68
C ASN A 11 0.63 19.36 16.48
N PRO A 12 1.51 20.24 15.94
CA PRO A 12 2.01 21.41 16.66
C PRO A 12 0.91 22.39 17.08
N ARG A 13 -0.28 22.31 16.49
CA ARG A 13 -1.44 23.16 16.82
C ARG A 13 -2.38 22.59 17.87
N THR A 14 -2.42 21.26 18.04
CA THR A 14 -3.42 20.59 18.91
C THR A 14 -2.81 19.69 19.97
N GLY A 15 -1.51 19.38 19.91
CA GLY A 15 -0.82 18.50 20.86
C GLY A 15 -1.21 17.01 20.77
N LEU A 16 -2.16 16.67 19.91
CA LEU A 16 -2.66 15.30 19.71
C LEU A 16 -1.99 14.63 18.51
N PRO A 17 -1.89 13.29 18.48
CA PRO A 17 -1.47 12.57 17.28
C PRO A 17 -2.36 12.95 16.11
N GLN A 18 -1.76 13.32 14.97
CA GLN A 18 -2.53 13.78 13.81
C GLN A 18 -3.43 12.67 13.21
N GLN A 19 -3.10 11.40 13.48
CA GLN A 19 -3.88 10.25 13.07
C GLN A 19 -3.58 9.05 13.98
N THR A 20 -4.61 8.30 14.39
CA THR A 20 -4.40 7.07 15.17
C THR A 20 -3.95 5.90 14.27
N PRO A 21 -3.28 4.88 14.82
CA PRO A 21 -2.97 3.64 14.08
C PRO A 21 -4.18 3.01 13.39
N GLY A 22 -5.34 3.04 14.06
CA GLY A 22 -6.61 2.55 13.51
C GLY A 22 -7.10 3.38 12.32
N ASP A 23 -7.09 4.71 12.44
CA ASP A 23 -7.50 5.61 11.35
C ASP A 23 -6.57 5.50 10.14
N TRP A 24 -5.28 5.32 10.39
CA TRP A 24 -4.31 5.09 9.33
C TRP A 24 -4.59 3.77 8.62
N ALA A 25 -4.80 2.68 9.35
CA ALA A 25 -5.11 1.37 8.78
C ALA A 25 -6.43 1.42 7.98
N LEU A 26 -7.49 2.03 8.52
CA LEU A 26 -8.75 2.21 7.82
C LEU A 26 -8.58 2.96 6.50
N LYS A 27 -7.82 4.07 6.51
CA LYS A 27 -7.61 4.89 5.33
C LYS A 27 -6.72 4.21 4.30
N GLN A 28 -5.60 3.63 4.74
CA GLN A 28 -4.57 3.11 3.85
C GLN A 28 -4.86 1.68 3.40
N ILE A 29 -5.37 0.83 4.27
CA ILE A 29 -5.65 -0.57 3.97
C ILE A 29 -7.06 -0.67 3.40
N TYR A 30 -8.09 -0.36 4.18
CA TYR A 30 -9.47 -0.62 3.77
C TYR A 30 -9.96 0.30 2.65
N LYS A 31 -10.07 1.62 2.91
CA LYS A 31 -10.68 2.58 1.96
C LYS A 31 -9.96 2.61 0.61
N LYS A 32 -8.63 2.74 0.61
CA LYS A 32 -7.85 2.74 -0.64
C LYS A 32 -7.95 1.44 -1.40
N THR A 33 -7.98 0.30 -0.72
CA THR A 33 -8.08 -1.00 -1.40
C THR A 33 -9.44 -1.19 -2.02
N LYS A 34 -10.52 -0.80 -1.33
CA LYS A 34 -11.87 -0.80 -1.88
C LYS A 34 -11.98 0.04 -3.16
N VAL A 35 -11.42 1.25 -3.14
CA VAL A 35 -11.38 2.12 -4.34
C VAL A 35 -10.57 1.47 -5.47
N ARG A 36 -9.41 0.85 -5.18
CA ARG A 36 -8.59 0.16 -6.19
C ARG A 36 -9.29 -1.04 -6.81
N ILE A 37 -9.97 -1.86 -6.00
CA ILE A 37 -10.73 -3.02 -6.48
C ILE A 37 -11.87 -2.55 -7.39
N SER A 38 -12.62 -1.53 -6.96
CA SER A 38 -13.69 -0.93 -7.77
C SER A 38 -13.16 -0.34 -9.08
N ALA A 39 -12.07 0.43 -9.02
CA ALA A 39 -11.44 1.01 -10.20
C ALA A 39 -10.90 -0.06 -11.16
N LEU A 40 -10.38 -1.19 -10.64
CA LEU A 40 -9.93 -2.30 -11.49
C LEU A 40 -11.10 -3.01 -12.18
N ALA A 41 -12.26 -3.10 -11.50
CA ALA A 41 -13.48 -3.65 -12.08
C ALA A 41 -14.03 -2.76 -13.21
N SER A 42 -13.97 -1.44 -13.04
CA SER A 42 -14.47 -0.46 -14.03
C SER A 42 -13.44 -0.01 -15.07
N ALA A 43 -12.17 -0.38 -14.93
CA ALA A 43 -11.11 0.03 -15.85
C ALA A 43 -11.39 -0.42 -17.29
N ALA A 44 -11.31 0.54 -18.23
CA ALA A 44 -11.53 0.35 -19.66
C ALA A 44 -10.23 0.28 -20.48
N GLY A 45 -9.12 0.82 -19.96
CA GLY A 45 -7.78 0.74 -20.56
C GLY A 45 -6.66 0.68 -19.53
N THR A 46 -5.45 0.36 -19.97
CA THR A 46 -4.19 0.58 -19.25
C THR A 46 -3.38 1.63 -20.01
N THR A 47 -2.79 2.59 -19.31
CA THR A 47 -1.94 3.61 -19.91
C THR A 47 -0.48 3.40 -19.46
N GLY A 48 0.47 3.54 -20.39
CA GLY A 48 1.90 3.40 -20.10
C GLY A 48 2.73 3.19 -21.37
N THR A 49 3.90 3.80 -21.44
CA THR A 49 4.86 3.60 -22.53
C THR A 49 5.71 2.35 -22.24
N GLY A 50 5.42 1.24 -22.92
CA GLY A 50 6.17 -0.02 -22.78
C GLY A 50 5.28 -1.27 -22.84
N LYS A 51 5.84 -2.42 -22.44
CA LYS A 51 5.11 -3.71 -22.35
C LYS A 51 4.22 -3.72 -21.11
N VAL A 52 3.13 -2.96 -21.14
CA VAL A 52 2.12 -2.92 -20.07
C VAL A 52 1.20 -4.15 -20.15
N PRO A 53 0.92 -4.82 -19.03
CA PRO A 53 -0.04 -5.92 -18.99
C PRO A 53 -1.45 -5.41 -19.32
N THR A 54 -2.23 -6.23 -20.02
CA THR A 54 -3.62 -5.92 -20.38
C THR A 54 -4.54 -5.91 -19.16
N ILE A 55 -5.69 -5.24 -19.24
CA ILE A 55 -6.69 -5.25 -18.15
C ILE A 55 -7.11 -6.67 -17.76
N ALA A 56 -7.27 -7.56 -18.74
CA ALA A 56 -7.63 -8.96 -18.48
C ALA A 56 -6.58 -9.65 -17.60
N GLN A 57 -5.29 -9.41 -17.87
CA GLN A 57 -4.19 -9.92 -17.04
C GLN A 57 -4.18 -9.27 -15.66
N ILE A 58 -4.41 -7.95 -15.58
CA ILE A 58 -4.41 -7.24 -14.29
C ILE A 58 -5.58 -7.67 -13.40
N ARG A 59 -6.76 -7.92 -13.97
CA ARG A 59 -7.92 -8.49 -13.26
C ARG A 59 -7.66 -9.90 -12.73
N GLY A 60 -6.69 -10.62 -13.31
CA GLY A 60 -6.19 -11.89 -12.79
C GLY A 60 -5.34 -11.74 -11.52
N PHE A 61 -4.69 -10.59 -11.32
CA PHE A 61 -3.93 -10.31 -10.09
C PHE A 61 -4.88 -9.93 -8.95
N ARG A 62 -5.37 -10.96 -8.25
CA ARG A 62 -6.16 -10.80 -7.02
C ARG A 62 -5.29 -10.86 -5.77
N GLN A 63 -3.98 -10.65 -5.89
CA GLN A 63 -3.05 -10.66 -4.76
C GLN A 63 -2.54 -9.25 -4.48
N LEU A 64 -2.72 -8.78 -3.24
CA LEU A 64 -2.25 -7.49 -2.78
C LEU A 64 -1.34 -7.68 -1.57
N ARG A 65 -0.10 -7.21 -1.72
CA ARG A 65 0.90 -7.18 -0.65
C ARG A 65 1.05 -5.76 -0.14
N PHE A 66 0.78 -5.55 1.15
CA PHE A 66 0.94 -4.28 1.84
C PHE A 66 2.31 -4.25 2.50
N LEU A 67 3.23 -3.47 1.92
CA LEU A 67 4.52 -3.18 2.53
C LEU A 67 4.34 -1.95 3.44
N ILE A 68 4.64 -2.14 4.72
CA ILE A 68 4.51 -1.14 5.79
C ILE A 68 5.89 -0.95 6.41
N ASP A 69 6.33 0.29 6.52
CA ASP A 69 7.62 0.68 7.11
C ASP A 69 7.63 0.53 8.64
N MET A 70 6.50 0.79 9.31
CA MET A 70 6.37 0.72 10.77
C MET A 70 5.97 -0.69 11.24
N ASP A 71 6.77 -1.27 12.14
CA ASP A 71 6.45 -2.52 12.85
C ASP A 71 6.05 -2.22 14.30
N SER A 72 4.83 -1.68 14.49
CA SER A 72 4.25 -1.46 15.81
C SER A 72 3.10 -2.46 16.04
N PRO A 73 2.97 -3.06 17.24
CA PRO A 73 1.90 -4.01 17.53
C PRO A 73 0.50 -3.41 17.35
N ALA A 74 0.33 -2.11 17.63
CA ALA A 74 -0.93 -1.40 17.42
C ALA A 74 -1.30 -1.28 15.93
N ILE A 75 -0.32 -0.97 15.07
CA ILE A 75 -0.50 -0.90 13.62
C ILE A 75 -0.76 -2.31 13.06
N ARG A 76 -0.01 -3.30 13.52
CA ARG A 76 -0.17 -4.70 13.09
C ARG A 76 -1.58 -5.20 13.39
N ALA A 77 -2.09 -4.99 14.61
CA ALA A 77 -3.45 -5.37 14.99
C ALA A 77 -4.51 -4.65 14.13
N ALA A 78 -4.37 -3.33 13.94
CA ALA A 78 -5.29 -2.55 13.12
C ALA A 78 -5.29 -3.01 11.65
N VAL A 79 -4.11 -3.27 11.08
CA VAL A 79 -3.96 -3.75 9.69
C VAL A 79 -4.60 -5.13 9.52
N TYR A 80 -4.37 -6.06 10.45
CA TYR A 80 -4.99 -7.39 10.38
C TYR A 80 -6.52 -7.32 10.50
N ALA A 81 -7.06 -6.45 11.36
CA ALA A 81 -8.50 -6.23 11.47
C ALA A 81 -9.10 -5.73 10.13
N GLU A 82 -8.45 -4.77 9.48
CA GLU A 82 -8.90 -4.25 8.18
C GLU A 82 -8.72 -5.28 7.05
N ILE A 83 -7.67 -6.10 7.09
CA ILE A 83 -7.48 -7.20 6.14
C ILE A 83 -8.59 -8.25 6.30
N ALA A 84 -8.97 -8.59 7.53
CA ALA A 84 -10.05 -9.54 7.78
C ALA A 84 -11.37 -9.04 7.15
N LYS A 85 -11.72 -7.77 7.35
CA LYS A 85 -12.88 -7.14 6.69
C LYS A 85 -12.79 -7.21 5.16
N LEU A 86 -11.63 -6.89 4.60
CA LEU A 86 -11.40 -6.96 3.15
C LEU A 86 -11.54 -8.38 2.59
N LYS A 87 -11.06 -9.39 3.31
CA LYS A 87 -11.20 -10.81 2.93
C LYS A 87 -12.67 -11.25 2.94
N THR A 88 -13.43 -10.84 3.95
CA THR A 88 -14.87 -11.12 4.02
C THR A 88 -15.63 -10.47 2.86
N GLU A 89 -15.32 -9.21 2.52
CA GLU A 89 -15.95 -8.51 1.40
C GLU A 89 -15.46 -9.03 0.03
N ASN A 90 -14.27 -9.60 -0.04
CA ASN A 90 -13.62 -10.02 -1.29
C ASN A 90 -12.98 -11.41 -1.15
N PRO A 91 -13.79 -12.50 -1.08
CA PRO A 91 -13.28 -13.85 -0.82
C PRO A 91 -12.35 -14.38 -1.93
N GLY A 92 -12.34 -13.77 -3.11
CA GLY A 92 -11.43 -14.11 -4.21
C GLY A 92 -10.08 -13.39 -4.18
N TRP A 93 -9.81 -12.54 -3.18
CA TRP A 93 -8.59 -11.74 -3.09
C TRP A 93 -7.67 -12.20 -1.96
N SER A 94 -6.39 -12.35 -2.27
CA SER A 94 -5.34 -12.64 -1.30
C SER A 94 -4.70 -11.34 -0.83
N PHE A 95 -4.79 -11.07 0.47
CA PHE A 95 -4.14 -9.91 1.09
C PHE A 95 -3.02 -10.39 2.01
N SER A 96 -1.82 -9.84 1.82
CA SER A 96 -0.64 -10.08 2.66
C SER A 96 -0.10 -8.74 3.18
N ALA A 97 0.51 -8.72 4.36
CA ALA A 97 1.15 -7.53 4.91
C ALA A 97 2.54 -7.89 5.43
N ASP A 98 3.54 -7.12 4.99
CA ASP A 98 4.92 -7.19 5.48
C ASP A 98 5.20 -5.88 6.23
N PHE A 99 5.71 -5.99 7.45
CA PHE A 99 6.00 -4.87 8.35
C PHE A 99 7.52 -4.68 8.46
N GLY A 100 7.98 -3.46 8.76
CA GLY A 100 9.41 -3.15 8.86
C GLY A 100 10.14 -3.06 7.51
N VAL A 101 9.40 -2.98 6.39
CA VAL A 101 10.00 -2.97 5.06
C VAL A 101 10.41 -1.54 4.71
N THR A 102 11.67 -1.22 4.94
CA THR A 102 12.32 -0.05 4.33
C THR A 102 12.78 -0.45 2.94
N ILE A 103 12.06 -0.04 1.89
CA ILE A 103 12.60 -0.09 0.53
C ILE A 103 13.71 0.96 0.47
N SER A 104 14.93 0.55 0.80
CA SER A 104 16.11 1.28 0.37
C SER A 104 16.17 1.08 -1.13
N LEU A 105 15.73 2.09 -1.90
CA LEU A 105 16.09 2.13 -3.31
C LEU A 105 17.61 2.02 -3.37
N PRO A 106 18.20 1.12 -4.19
CA PRO A 106 19.61 1.27 -4.50
C PRO A 106 19.80 2.70 -5.03
N PRO A 107 20.88 3.41 -4.66
CA PRO A 107 21.17 4.70 -5.26
C PRO A 107 21.13 4.49 -6.78
N VAL A 108 20.35 5.33 -7.48
CA VAL A 108 20.40 5.37 -8.94
C VAL A 108 21.84 5.68 -9.27
N ARG A 109 22.54 4.68 -9.83
CA ARG A 109 23.90 4.83 -10.34
C ARG A 109 23.77 5.74 -11.56
N GLY A 110 23.79 7.05 -11.32
CA GLY A 110 24.10 8.03 -12.35
C GLY A 110 25.56 7.88 -12.73
N ASP A 111 25.83 7.99 -14.02
CA ASP A 111 27.14 7.97 -14.67
C ASP A 111 27.81 6.60 -14.86
N ASP A 112 27.37 5.89 -15.89
CA ASP A 112 28.31 5.22 -16.80
C ASP A 112 28.61 6.17 -17.97
N PRO A 113 29.73 6.90 -18.00
CA PRO A 113 30.32 7.30 -19.27
C PRO A 113 31.05 6.08 -19.85
N GLU A 114 30.54 5.59 -20.97
CA GLU A 114 31.25 4.69 -21.89
C GLU A 114 32.69 5.17 -22.06
N GLN A 115 33.62 4.27 -21.79
CA GLN A 115 35.03 4.39 -22.15
C GLN A 115 35.13 4.25 -23.68
N GLU A 116 35.53 5.31 -24.37
CA GLU A 116 36.39 5.22 -25.57
C GLU A 116 37.27 6.46 -25.69
#